data_AF-A0A6I2WL95-F1
#
_entry.id   AF-A0A6I2WL95-F1
#
_cell.length_a   1.000
_cell.length_b   1.000
_cell.length_c   1.000
_cell.angle_alpha   90.00
_cell.angle_beta   90.00
_cell.angle_gamma   90.00
#
_symmetry.space_group_name_H-M   'P 1'
#
loop_
_entity.id
_entity.type
_entity.pdbx_description
1 polymer ?
#
loop_
_entity_poly.entity_id
_entity_poly.type
_entity_poly.pdbx_seq_one_letter_code
_entity_poly.pdbx_strand_id
1 'polypeptide(L)'
;MNGSLALVGSGEYLPAMAEFEKSLVADGIKNNMQPKFIQIPTAAGQESSNRLDYWQHLGKVQADLIGIPQVFLPIYNREDA
;
A
#
# COMPACT_ATOMS: atom_id res chain seq x y z
N MET A 1 -15.30 15.27 -4.23
CA MET A 1 -14.82 14.71 -5.52
C MET A 1 -14.58 13.23 -5.33
N ASN A 2 -14.64 12.43 -6.40
CA ASN A 2 -14.29 11.02 -6.32
C ASN A 2 -12.78 10.86 -6.11
N GLY A 3 -12.36 9.76 -5.47
CA GLY A 3 -10.94 9.44 -5.31
C GLY A 3 -10.30 9.03 -6.65
N SER A 4 -8.99 9.23 -6.75
CA SER A 4 -8.19 8.73 -7.87
C SER A 4 -8.16 7.20 -7.86
N LEU A 5 -8.21 6.60 -9.06
CA LEU A 5 -8.13 5.15 -9.25
C LEU A 5 -6.99 4.84 -10.23
N ALA A 6 -6.16 3.88 -9.86
CA ALA A 6 -5.01 3.43 -10.63
C ALA A 6 -5.08 1.92 -10.85
N LEU A 7 -4.77 1.48 -12.07
CA LEU A 7 -4.54 0.08 -12.42
C LEU A 7 -3.07 -0.08 -12.76
N VAL A 8 -2.36 -0.90 -11.98
CA VAL A 8 -0.91 -1.10 -12.12
C VAL A 8 -0.66 -2.51 -12.62
N GLY A 9 0.18 -2.65 -13.65
CA GLY A 9 0.52 -3.95 -14.22
C GLY A 9 1.48 -4.76 -13.34
N SER A 10 2.49 -4.09 -12.78
CA SER A 10 3.47 -4.66 -11.84
C SER A 10 4.30 -3.55 -11.19
N GLY A 11 5.05 -3.92 -10.13
CA GLY A 11 6.10 -3.08 -9.56
C GLY A 11 5.65 -2.24 -8.36
N GLU A 12 4.58 -2.66 -7.70
CA GLU A 12 4.12 -2.05 -6.46
C GLU A 12 5.26 -1.95 -5.45
N TYR A 13 5.31 -0.82 -4.75
CA TYR A 13 6.29 -0.55 -3.71
C TYR A 13 7.75 -0.50 -4.17
N LEU A 14 8.02 -0.48 -5.48
CA LEU A 14 9.37 -0.28 -6.00
C LEU A 14 9.69 1.22 -6.12
N PRO A 15 10.99 1.60 -6.04
CA PRO A 15 11.40 3.00 -6.17
C PRO A 15 10.91 3.68 -7.46
N ALA A 16 10.79 2.93 -8.55
CA ALA A 16 10.26 3.43 -9.82
C ALA A 16 8.80 3.90 -9.72
N MET A 17 8.03 3.40 -8.75
CA MET A 17 6.63 3.74 -8.50
C MET A 17 6.45 4.81 -7.41
N ALA A 18 7.52 5.26 -6.75
CA ALA A 18 7.43 6.14 -5.58
C ALA A 18 6.68 7.45 -5.86
N GLU A 19 7.03 8.17 -6.92
CA GLU A 19 6.33 9.42 -7.28
C GLU A 19 4.87 9.18 -7.66
N PHE A 20 4.59 8.06 -8.33
CA PHE A 20 3.22 7.69 -8.69
C PHE A 20 2.36 7.38 -7.47
N GLU A 21 2.82 6.52 -6.58
CA GLU A 21 2.10 6.16 -5.36
C GLU A 21 1.92 7.36 -4.43
N LYS A 22 2.94 8.21 -4.32
CA LYS A 22 2.87 9.48 -3.59
C LYS A 22 1.80 10.41 -4.16
N SER A 23 1.63 10.45 -5.48
CA SER A 23 0.59 11.27 -6.13
C SER A 23 -0.83 10.81 -5.74
N LEU A 24 -1.05 9.49 -5.61
CA LEU A 24 -2.35 8.94 -5.20
C LEU A 24 -2.68 9.30 -3.75
N VAL A 25 -1.70 9.22 -2.85
CA VAL A 25 -1.88 9.68 -1.46
C VAL A 25 -2.17 11.18 -1.44
N ALA A 26 -1.46 11.98 -2.24
CA ALA A 26 -1.66 13.41 -2.32
C ALA A 26 -3.09 13.78 -2.79
N ASP A 27 -3.66 13.02 -3.73
CA ASP A 27 -5.05 13.21 -4.15
C ASP A 27 -6.05 12.90 -3.02
N GLY A 28 -5.77 11.89 -2.20
CA GLY A 28 -6.52 11.63 -0.96
C GLY A 28 -6.46 12.82 0.01
N ILE A 29 -5.26 13.38 0.24
CA ILE A 29 -5.06 14.55 1.11
C ILE A 29 -5.83 15.77 0.58
N LYS A 30 -5.81 16.03 -0.73
CA LYS A 30 -6.61 17.10 -1.36
C LYS A 30 -8.12 16.90 -1.12
N ASN A 31 -8.56 15.65 -0.97
CA ASN A 31 -9.92 15.28 -0.62
C ASN A 31 -10.17 15.18 0.91
N ASN A 32 -9.31 15.79 1.73
CA ASN A 32 -9.38 15.82 3.20
C ASN A 32 -9.20 14.46 3.91
N MET A 33 -8.53 13.50 3.27
CA MET A 33 -8.15 12.23 3.91
C MET A 33 -6.87 12.39 4.74
N GLN A 34 -6.71 11.55 5.77
CA GLN A 34 -5.46 11.47 6.52
C GLN A 34 -4.32 10.92 5.62
N PRO A 35 -3.08 11.41 5.78
CA PRO A 35 -1.94 10.93 5.01
C PRO A 35 -1.50 9.55 5.50
N LYS A 36 -2.18 8.50 5.05
CA LYS A 36 -1.87 7.10 5.40
C LYS A 36 -1.69 6.28 4.13
N PHE A 37 -0.64 5.45 4.10
CA PHE A 37 -0.45 4.46 3.06
C PHE A 37 -0.99 3.12 3.55
N ILE A 38 -2.28 2.89 3.30
CA ILE A 38 -2.96 1.65 3.70
C ILE A 38 -2.62 0.55 2.69
N GLN A 39 -2.15 -0.59 3.19
CA GLN A 39 -1.67 -1.71 2.38
C GLN A 39 -2.41 -2.99 2.79
N ILE A 40 -3.04 -3.65 1.81
CA ILE A 40 -3.89 -4.83 2.01
C ILE A 40 -3.28 -5.99 1.19
N PRO A 41 -2.55 -6.92 1.83
CA PRO A 41 -1.80 -8.00 1.19
C PRO A 41 -2.65 -9.28 0.97
N THR A 42 -3.99 -9.20 0.97
CA THR A 42 -4.87 -10.38 0.95
C THR A 42 -4.62 -11.33 -0.21
N ALA A 43 -4.19 -10.80 -1.37
CA ALA A 43 -3.81 -11.62 -2.53
C ALA A 43 -2.67 -12.60 -2.23
N ALA A 44 -1.78 -12.27 -1.29
CA ALA A 44 -0.69 -13.12 -0.83
C ALA A 44 -1.08 -13.99 0.39
N GLY A 45 -2.34 -13.97 0.84
CA GLY A 45 -2.79 -14.61 2.09
C GLY A 45 -2.60 -16.13 2.16
N GLN A 46 -2.41 -16.81 1.03
CA GLN A 46 -2.09 -18.23 0.95
C GLN A 46 -0.58 -18.51 0.76
N GLU A 47 0.25 -17.48 0.69
CA GLU A 47 1.70 -17.61 0.66
C GLU A 47 2.25 -17.94 2.07
N SER A 48 3.56 -18.19 2.16
CA SER A 48 4.22 -18.47 3.44
C SER A 48 4.30 -17.22 4.33
N SER A 49 4.47 -17.41 5.64
CA SER A 49 4.71 -16.31 6.59
C SER A 49 5.85 -15.39 6.16
N ASN A 50 6.97 -15.98 5.70
CA ASN A 50 8.12 -15.23 5.21
C ASN A 50 7.77 -14.31 4.02
N ARG A 51 6.81 -14.71 3.19
CA ARG A 51 6.33 -13.91 2.07
C ARG A 51 5.42 -12.78 2.53
N LEU A 52 4.60 -13.01 3.55
CA LEU A 52 3.79 -11.96 4.18
C LEU A 52 4.69 -10.90 4.85
N ASP A 53 5.72 -11.35 5.57
CA ASP A 53 6.72 -10.47 6.18
C ASP A 53 7.48 -9.66 5.12
N TYR A 54 7.83 -10.30 3.99
CA TYR A 54 8.45 -9.64 2.85
C TYR A 54 7.56 -8.52 2.31
N TRP A 55 6.26 -8.77 2.11
CA TRP A 55 5.32 -7.74 1.64
C TRP A 55 5.16 -6.59 2.61
N GLN A 56 5.07 -6.89 3.91
CA GLN A 56 5.01 -5.87 4.95
C GLN A 56 6.27 -4.99 4.94
N HIS A 57 7.45 -5.62 4.84
CA HIS A 57 8.72 -4.90 4.80
C HIS A 57 8.86 -4.05 3.53
N LEU A 58 8.55 -4.62 2.37
CA LEU A 58 8.63 -3.92 1.09
C LEU A 58 7.71 -2.69 1.09
N GLY A 59 6.47 -2.84 1.56
CA GLY A 59 5.54 -1.73 1.70
C GLY A 59 5.99 -0.69 2.74
N LYS A 60 6.69 -1.10 3.81
CA LYS A 60 7.25 -0.18 4.81
C LYS A 60 8.38 0.67 4.23
N VAL A 61 9.31 0.05 3.49
CA VAL A 61 10.40 0.75 2.81
C VAL A 61 9.86 1.81 1.86
N GLN A 62 8.82 1.47 1.09
CA GLN A 62 8.18 2.42 0.20
C GLN A 62 7.47 3.55 0.94
N ALA A 63 6.72 3.23 1.99
CA ALA A 63 6.04 4.21 2.82
C ALA A 63 7.03 5.23 3.42
N ASP A 64 8.19 4.75 3.89
CA ASP A 64 9.29 5.60 4.35
C ASP A 64 9.87 6.45 3.22
N LEU A 65 10.09 5.88 2.04
CA LEU A 65 10.62 6.57 0.86
C LEU A 65 9.73 7.74 0.43
N ILE A 66 8.40 7.55 0.44
CA ILE A 66 7.45 8.61 0.06
C ILE A 66 7.08 9.55 1.22
N GLY A 67 7.52 9.24 2.45
CA GLY A 67 7.29 10.05 3.65
C GLY A 67 5.86 9.95 4.22
N ILE A 68 5.18 8.82 4.02
CA ILE A 68 3.80 8.60 4.46
C ILE A 68 3.75 7.43 5.45
N PRO A 69 3.09 7.55 6.62
CA PRO A 69 2.92 6.43 7.55
C PRO A 69 2.26 5.21 6.91
N GLN A 70 2.91 4.05 7.05
CA GLN A 70 2.34 2.76 6.66
C GLN A 70 1.22 2.37 7.63
N VAL A 71 0.11 1.87 7.09
CA VAL A 71 -0.88 1.07 7.82
C VAL A 71 -1.02 -0.25 7.10
N PHE A 72 -0.38 -1.29 7.62
CA PHE A 72 -0.46 -2.63 7.08
C PHE A 72 -1.64 -3.37 7.70
N LEU A 73 -2.58 -3.84 6.88
CA LEU A 73 -3.77 -4.55 7.34
C LEU A 73 -3.60 -6.04 7.02
N PRO A 74 -3.25 -6.91 8.01
CA PRO A 74 -2.99 -8.32 7.78
C PRO A 74 -4.28 -9.12 7.59
N ILE A 75 -5.03 -8.83 6.52
CA ILE A 75 -6.27 -9.51 6.14
C ILE A 75 -5.89 -10.61 5.15
N TYR A 76 -5.83 -11.87 5.60
CA TYR A 76 -5.35 -13.00 4.81
C TYR A 76 -6.44 -14.02 4.47
N ASN A 77 -7.49 -14.08 5.29
CA ASN A 77 -8.65 -14.94 5.11
C ASN A 77 -9.95 -14.13 5.24
N ARG A 78 -11.09 -14.82 5.13
CA ARG A 78 -12.42 -14.18 5.17
C ARG A 78 -12.76 -13.71 6.58
N GLU A 79 -12.27 -14.41 7.60
CA GLU A 79 -12.53 -14.15 9.01
C GLU A 79 -11.80 -12.90 9.52
N ASP A 80 -10.77 -12.44 8.81
CA ASP A 80 -10.00 -11.22 9.13
C ASP A 80 -10.72 -9.91 8.71
N ALA A 81 -11.81 -9.97 7.94
CA ALA A 81 -12.51 -8.82 7.32
C ALA A 81 -13.87 -8.50 7.96
#